data_AF-A0A8B7THU4-F1
#
_entry.id   AF-A0A8B7THU4-F1
#
_cell.length_a   1.000
_cell.length_b   1.000
_cell.length_c   1.000
_cell.angle_alpha   90.00
_cell.angle_beta   90.00
_cell.angle_gamma   90.00
#
_symmetry.space_group_name_H-M   'P 1'
#
loop_
_entity.id
_entity.type
_entity.pdbx_description
1 polymer ?
#
loop_
_entity_poly.entity_id
_entity_poly.type
_entity_poly.pdbx_seq_one_letter_code
_entity_poly.pdbx_strand_id
1 'polypeptide(L)'
;DYLAQAFDSLCLDLKTDEGKSLFLNYQAVPVILGHLRISSKGLLSNVIDSLLQMTVESRSLQPFLEACSNSSFFRTCSVLLRTPKLDLQILEKLSIILQKLSKIKSNKRLFELFTIHLMLQEIQRTTHPEHAFLCINLNSTLFNLGLTKCNSLVSNASH
;
A
#
# COMPACT_ATOMS: atom_id res chain seq x y z
N ASP A 1 -24.81 2.61 -8.90
CA ASP A 1 -24.18 2.07 -7.68
C ASP A 1 -23.71 3.25 -6.85
N TYR A 2 -24.40 3.54 -5.73
CA TYR A 2 -24.14 4.73 -4.92
C TYR A 2 -22.77 4.69 -4.21
N LEU A 3 -22.26 3.50 -3.89
CA LEU A 3 -20.97 3.36 -3.22
C LEU A 3 -19.82 3.68 -4.17
N ALA A 4 -19.87 3.14 -5.40
CA ALA A 4 -18.86 3.45 -6.42
C ALA A 4 -18.76 4.96 -6.68
N GLN A 5 -19.91 5.63 -6.83
CA GLN A 5 -19.98 7.08 -7.02
C GLN A 5 -19.44 7.87 -5.83
N ALA A 6 -19.69 7.42 -4.59
CA ALA A 6 -19.14 8.05 -3.39
C ALA A 6 -17.61 7.97 -3.36
N PHE A 7 -17.03 6.82 -3.73
CA PHE A 7 -15.56 6.69 -3.80
C PHE A 7 -14.95 7.47 -4.97
N ASP A 8 -15.65 7.58 -6.10
CA ASP A 8 -15.21 8.43 -7.21
C ASP A 8 -15.16 9.91 -6.78
N SER A 9 -16.20 10.39 -6.11
CA SER A 9 -16.24 11.74 -5.54
C SER A 9 -15.12 11.95 -4.52
N LEU A 10 -14.94 11.00 -3.61
CA LEU A 10 -13.89 11.06 -2.59
C LEU A 10 -12.49 11.15 -3.23
N CYS A 11 -12.24 10.37 -4.27
CA CYS A 11 -10.96 10.40 -4.98
C CYS A 11 -10.68 11.78 -5.60
N LEU A 12 -11.71 12.50 -6.05
CA LEU A 12 -11.59 13.89 -6.51
C LEU A 12 -11.29 14.84 -5.37
N ASP A 13 -12.02 14.75 -4.26
CA ASP A 13 -11.84 15.62 -3.10
C ASP A 13 -10.42 15.50 -2.51
N LEU A 14 -9.90 14.26 -2.47
CA LEU A 14 -8.57 13.94 -1.95
C LEU A 14 -7.39 14.45 -2.81
N LYS A 15 -7.66 15.03 -3.98
CA LYS A 15 -6.63 15.75 -4.76
C LYS A 15 -6.25 17.09 -4.12
N THR A 16 -7.07 17.61 -3.22
CA THR A 16 -6.85 18.88 -2.53
C THR A 16 -6.32 18.67 -1.11
N ASP A 17 -5.48 19.58 -0.62
CA ASP A 17 -4.97 19.53 0.76
C ASP A 17 -6.10 19.65 1.79
N GLU A 18 -7.14 20.42 1.48
CA GLU A 18 -8.34 20.55 2.32
C GLU A 18 -9.08 19.21 2.40
N GLY A 19 -9.34 18.56 1.27
CA GLY A 19 -9.99 17.24 1.24
C GLY A 19 -9.22 16.18 2.01
N LYS A 20 -7.88 16.14 1.87
CA LYS A 20 -7.03 15.25 2.68
C LYS A 20 -7.11 15.56 4.18
N SER A 21 -7.19 16.84 4.55
CA SER A 21 -7.30 17.25 5.96
C SER A 21 -8.66 16.83 6.54
N LEU A 22 -9.76 17.06 5.80
CA LEU A 22 -11.10 16.63 6.20
C LEU A 22 -11.19 15.12 6.34
N PHE A 23 -10.62 14.36 5.40
CA PHE A 23 -10.55 12.91 5.44
C PHE A 23 -9.95 12.39 6.77
N LEU A 24 -8.88 13.02 7.24
CA LEU A 24 -8.23 12.65 8.50
C LEU A 24 -9.05 13.11 9.71
N ASN A 25 -9.58 14.33 9.69
CA ASN A 25 -10.40 14.88 10.76
C ASN A 25 -11.66 14.05 11.01
N TYR A 26 -12.26 13.50 9.96
CA TYR A 26 -13.42 12.61 10.03
C TYR A 26 -13.07 11.13 10.22
N GLN A 27 -11.80 10.80 10.47
CA GLN A 27 -11.34 9.43 10.69
C GLN A 27 -11.79 8.46 9.60
N ALA A 28 -11.68 8.86 8.33
CA ALA A 28 -12.19 8.09 7.20
C ALA A 28 -11.45 6.76 6.96
N VAL A 29 -10.21 6.60 7.44
CA VAL A 29 -9.39 5.39 7.22
C VAL A 29 -10.11 4.10 7.66
N PRO A 30 -10.55 3.93 8.93
CA PRO A 30 -11.34 2.77 9.35
C PRO A 30 -12.58 2.47 8.51
N VAL A 31 -13.31 3.52 8.09
CA VAL A 31 -14.54 3.38 7.30
C VAL A 31 -14.22 2.76 5.94
N ILE A 32 -13.20 3.30 5.26
CA ILE A 32 -12.78 2.85 3.94
C ILE A 32 -12.20 1.44 3.98
N LEU A 33 -11.44 1.10 5.03
CA LEU A 33 -10.96 -0.27 5.25
C LEU A 33 -12.10 -1.29 5.36
N GLY A 34 -13.25 -0.89 5.92
CA GLY A 34 -14.45 -1.74 5.99
C GLY A 34 -14.92 -2.22 4.61
N HIS A 35 -14.66 -1.42 3.57
CA HIS A 35 -15.04 -1.71 2.20
C HIS A 35 -13.96 -2.47 1.41
N LEU A 36 -12.77 -2.74 1.97
CA LEU A 36 -11.74 -3.56 1.30
C LEU A 36 -12.03 -5.07 1.33
N ARG A 37 -12.89 -5.55 2.23
CA ARG A 37 -13.08 -6.99 2.49
C ARG A 37 -14.19 -7.68 1.68
N ILE A 38 -15.08 -6.91 1.04
CA ILE A 38 -16.40 -7.42 0.57
C ILE A 38 -16.72 -6.98 -0.88
N SER A 39 -15.83 -6.22 -1.53
CA SER A 39 -16.22 -5.41 -2.68
C SER A 39 -15.99 -6.04 -4.04
N SER A 40 -16.81 -5.67 -5.02
CA SER A 40 -16.59 -5.95 -6.44
C SER A 40 -15.24 -5.37 -6.89
N LYS A 41 -14.65 -5.92 -7.96
CA LYS A 41 -13.33 -5.49 -8.47
C LYS A 41 -13.24 -3.97 -8.70
N GLY A 42 -14.29 -3.36 -9.24
CA GLY A 42 -14.33 -1.90 -9.48
C GLY A 42 -14.30 -1.09 -8.19
N LEU A 43 -15.10 -1.48 -7.21
CA LEU A 43 -15.17 -0.81 -5.91
C LEU A 43 -13.84 -0.94 -5.13
N LEU A 44 -13.18 -2.09 -5.23
CA LEU A 44 -11.83 -2.28 -4.67
C LEU A 44 -10.80 -1.32 -5.30
N SER A 45 -10.83 -1.11 -6.62
CA SER A 45 -9.93 -0.14 -7.26
C SER A 45 -10.17 1.27 -6.73
N ASN A 46 -11.42 1.73 -6.68
CA ASN A 46 -11.74 3.10 -6.25
C ASN A 46 -11.33 3.38 -4.79
N VAL A 47 -11.49 2.39 -3.91
CA VAL A 47 -11.02 2.44 -2.53
C VAL A 47 -9.50 2.61 -2.47
N ILE A 48 -8.76 1.80 -3.23
CA ILE A 48 -7.30 1.85 -3.25
C ILE A 48 -6.80 3.15 -3.87
N ASP A 49 -7.49 3.67 -4.90
CA ASP A 49 -7.18 4.97 -5.49
C ASP A 49 -7.36 6.12 -4.49
N SER A 50 -8.42 6.08 -3.69
CA SER A 50 -8.63 7.06 -2.61
C SER A 50 -7.50 7.02 -1.57
N LEU A 51 -7.09 5.81 -1.14
CA LEU A 51 -5.95 5.66 -0.23
C LEU A 51 -4.63 6.14 -0.86
N LEU A 52 -4.46 5.94 -2.16
CA LEU A 52 -3.26 6.36 -2.88
C LEU A 52 -3.18 7.89 -2.99
N GLN A 53 -4.30 8.60 -3.16
CA GLN A 53 -4.31 10.08 -3.13
C GLN A 53 -3.77 10.63 -1.81
N MET A 54 -4.05 9.95 -0.69
CA MET A 54 -3.50 10.31 0.63
C MET A 54 -1.98 10.10 0.74
N THR A 55 -1.38 9.31 -0.16
CA THR A 55 0.08 9.08 -0.19
C THR A 55 0.86 10.16 -0.95
N VAL A 56 0.17 11.03 -1.69
CA VAL A 56 0.80 12.15 -2.41
C VAL A 56 1.38 13.14 -1.42
N GLU A 57 2.62 13.58 -1.68
CA GLU A 57 3.38 14.51 -0.82
C GLU A 57 2.53 15.73 -0.44
N SER A 58 2.30 15.90 0.85
CA SER A 58 1.47 16.95 1.45
C SER A 58 1.65 16.91 2.98
N ARG A 59 1.17 17.94 3.68
CA ARG A 59 1.19 17.96 5.16
C ARG A 59 0.35 16.84 5.79
N SER A 60 -0.58 16.27 5.04
CA SER A 60 -1.47 15.19 5.49
C SER A 60 -0.86 13.79 5.35
N LEU A 61 0.27 13.64 4.65
CA LEU A 61 0.88 12.33 4.40
C LEU A 61 1.28 11.62 5.71
N GLN A 62 2.02 12.31 6.58
CA GLN A 62 2.50 11.71 7.82
C GLN A 62 1.34 11.32 8.76
N PRO A 63 0.36 12.20 9.04
CA PRO A 63 -0.84 11.82 9.80
C PRO A 63 -1.62 10.66 9.17
N PHE A 64 -1.68 10.57 7.83
CA PHE A 64 -2.31 9.45 7.15
C PHE A 64 -1.58 8.12 7.39
N LEU A 65 -0.24 8.12 7.28
CA LEU A 65 0.55 6.92 7.55
C LEU A 65 0.42 6.49 9.01
N GLU A 66 0.36 7.43 9.94
CA GLU A 66 0.08 7.16 11.36
C GLU A 66 -1.31 6.55 11.56
N ALA A 67 -2.34 7.10 10.92
CA ALA A 67 -3.69 6.53 10.93
C ALA A 67 -3.73 5.09 10.35
N CYS A 68 -2.87 4.77 9.39
CA CYS A 68 -2.72 3.42 8.82
C CYS A 68 -1.83 2.48 9.65
N SER A 69 -1.08 3.00 10.63
CA SER A 69 -0.08 2.25 11.42
C SER A 69 -0.72 1.43 12.55
N ASN A 70 -1.70 0.58 12.21
CA ASN A 70 -2.46 -0.20 13.18
C ASN A 70 -2.79 -1.62 12.67
N SER A 71 -3.21 -2.49 13.59
CA SER A 71 -3.49 -3.90 13.27
C SER A 71 -4.64 -4.10 12.28
N SER A 72 -5.65 -3.23 12.25
CA SER A 72 -6.80 -3.37 11.35
C SER A 72 -6.38 -3.16 9.89
N PHE A 73 -5.57 -2.13 9.64
CA PHE A 73 -5.03 -1.83 8.32
C PHE A 73 -4.16 -2.99 7.81
N PHE A 74 -3.15 -3.39 8.58
CA PHE A 74 -2.22 -4.44 8.20
C PHE A 74 -2.89 -5.80 8.02
N ARG A 75 -3.86 -6.16 8.89
CA ARG A 75 -4.68 -7.36 8.70
C ARG A 75 -5.40 -7.34 7.35
N THR A 76 -5.95 -6.19 6.97
CA THR A 76 -6.70 -6.04 5.73
C THR A 76 -5.80 -6.13 4.51
N CYS A 77 -4.62 -5.50 4.52
CA CYS A 77 -3.60 -5.69 3.48
C CYS A 77 -3.16 -7.16 3.36
N SER A 78 -2.95 -7.83 4.50
CA SER A 78 -2.56 -9.24 4.56
C SER A 78 -3.65 -10.16 3.97
N VAL A 79 -4.93 -9.88 4.21
CA VAL A 79 -6.04 -10.59 3.54
C VAL A 79 -6.01 -10.32 2.04
N LEU A 80 -5.88 -9.06 1.62
CA LEU A 80 -5.90 -8.69 0.21
C LEU A 80 -4.77 -9.35 -0.58
N LEU A 81 -3.54 -9.34 -0.06
CA LEU A 81 -2.38 -9.98 -0.68
C LEU A 81 -2.51 -11.52 -0.77
N ARG A 82 -3.35 -12.18 0.06
CA ARG A 82 -3.62 -13.62 -0.03
C ARG A 82 -4.66 -13.97 -1.08
N THR A 83 -5.33 -12.97 -1.67
CA THR A 83 -6.39 -13.20 -2.66
C THR A 83 -5.78 -13.84 -3.91
N PRO A 84 -6.19 -15.06 -4.28
CA PRO A 84 -5.70 -15.70 -5.49
C PRO A 84 -6.03 -14.84 -6.70
N LYS A 85 -5.06 -14.62 -7.60
CA LYS A 85 -5.22 -13.78 -8.80
C LYS A 85 -5.65 -12.34 -8.48
N LEU A 86 -5.13 -11.77 -7.38
CA LEU A 86 -5.23 -10.33 -7.13
C LEU A 86 -4.80 -9.57 -8.37
N ASP A 87 -5.60 -8.59 -8.78
CA ASP A 87 -5.31 -7.77 -9.95
C ASP A 87 -3.96 -7.05 -9.79
N LEU A 88 -3.14 -7.09 -10.84
CA LEU A 88 -1.79 -6.54 -10.79
C LEU A 88 -1.79 -5.03 -10.50
N GLN A 89 -2.74 -4.27 -11.05
CA GLN A 89 -2.81 -2.83 -10.80
C GLN A 89 -3.16 -2.54 -9.34
N ILE A 90 -4.01 -3.36 -8.74
CA ILE A 90 -4.34 -3.25 -7.32
C ILE A 90 -3.12 -3.57 -6.46
N LEU A 91 -2.37 -4.61 -6.82
CA LEU A 91 -1.11 -4.97 -6.15
C LEU A 91 -0.07 -3.85 -6.25
N GLU A 92 0.08 -3.24 -7.44
CA GLU A 92 0.98 -2.10 -7.64
C GLU A 92 0.63 -0.93 -6.73
N LYS A 93 -0.63 -0.49 -6.72
CA LYS A 93 -1.10 0.60 -5.87
C LYS A 93 -0.93 0.28 -4.38
N LEU A 94 -1.25 -0.94 -3.96
CA LEU A 94 -1.06 -1.39 -2.58
C LEU A 94 0.42 -1.40 -2.18
N SER A 95 1.31 -1.80 -3.09
CA SER A 95 2.76 -1.84 -2.85
C SER A 95 3.34 -0.47 -2.53
N ILE A 96 2.79 0.61 -3.11
CA ILE A 96 3.21 2.00 -2.82
C ILE A 96 2.90 2.35 -1.35
N ILE A 97 1.69 2.03 -0.90
CA ILE A 97 1.24 2.32 0.47
C ILE A 97 2.09 1.52 1.47
N LEU A 98 2.28 0.22 1.22
CA LEU A 98 3.11 -0.65 2.04
C LEU A 98 4.58 -0.18 2.07
N GLN A 99 5.11 0.28 0.94
CA GLN A 99 6.46 0.82 0.88
C GLN A 99 6.62 2.05 1.77
N LYS A 100 5.67 2.99 1.75
CA LYS A 100 5.70 4.16 2.65
C LYS A 100 5.59 3.74 4.12
N LEU A 101 4.69 2.82 4.45
CA LEU A 101 4.53 2.30 5.82
C LEU A 101 5.77 1.56 6.33
N SER A 102 6.53 0.90 5.45
CA SER A 102 7.74 0.17 5.81
C SER A 102 8.89 1.06 6.30
N LYS A 103 8.88 2.35 5.93
CA LYS A 103 9.86 3.34 6.40
C LYS A 103 9.68 3.68 7.89
N ILE A 104 8.49 3.44 8.45
CA ILE A 104 8.18 3.72 9.85
C ILE A 104 8.68 2.55 10.70
N LYS A 105 9.71 2.79 11.53
CA LYS A 105 10.39 1.76 12.32
C LYS A 105 9.45 0.96 13.22
N SER A 106 8.45 1.61 13.84
CA SER A 106 7.47 0.94 14.70
C SER A 106 6.56 -0.05 13.95
N ASN A 107 6.38 0.13 12.64
CA ASN A 107 5.53 -0.73 11.82
C ASN A 107 6.15 -2.09 11.48
N LYS A 108 7.47 -2.27 11.66
CA LYS A 108 8.15 -3.55 11.37
C LYS A 108 7.44 -4.74 12.03
N ARG A 109 7.05 -4.58 13.31
CA ARG A 109 6.30 -5.60 14.06
C ARG A 109 4.95 -5.92 13.42
N LEU A 110 4.28 -4.97 12.77
CA LEU A 110 3.01 -5.22 12.08
C LEU A 110 3.24 -5.98 10.76
N PHE A 111 4.30 -5.66 10.00
CA PHE A 111 4.70 -6.45 8.83
C PHE A 111 5.01 -7.92 9.19
N GLU A 112 5.65 -8.14 10.34
CA GLU A 112 5.95 -9.47 10.88
C GLU A 112 4.69 -10.19 11.36
N LEU A 113 3.92 -9.55 12.24
CA LEU A 113 2.71 -10.10 12.85
C LEU A 113 1.68 -10.57 11.82
N PHE A 114 1.53 -9.82 10.72
CA PHE A 114 0.60 -10.14 9.65
C PHE A 114 1.26 -10.85 8.45
N THR A 115 2.50 -11.31 8.62
CA THR A 115 3.30 -12.06 7.64
C THR A 115 3.38 -11.39 6.25
N ILE A 116 3.18 -10.07 6.17
CA ILE A 116 3.16 -9.34 4.90
C ILE A 116 4.52 -9.45 4.23
N HIS A 117 5.60 -9.39 5.02
CA HIS A 117 6.96 -9.48 4.50
C HIS A 117 7.23 -10.77 3.70
N LEU A 118 6.78 -11.94 4.19
CA LEU A 118 6.92 -13.21 3.47
C LEU A 118 6.15 -13.19 2.14
N MET A 119 4.95 -12.62 2.16
CA MET A 119 4.11 -12.52 0.96
C MET A 119 4.75 -11.60 -0.08
N LEU A 120 5.34 -10.48 0.34
CA LEU A 120 6.06 -9.58 -0.56
C LEU A 120 7.33 -10.23 -1.12
N GLN A 121 8.03 -11.09 -0.37
CA GLN A 121 9.16 -11.87 -0.88
C GLN A 121 8.72 -12.88 -1.94
N GLU A 122 7.60 -13.58 -1.70
CA GLU A 122 7.04 -14.52 -2.67
C GLU A 122 6.63 -13.81 -3.97
N ILE A 123 5.92 -12.69 -3.84
CA ILE A 123 5.53 -11.85 -4.98
C ILE A 123 6.78 -11.39 -5.73
N GLN A 124 7.78 -10.82 -5.05
CA GLN A 124 9.04 -10.37 -5.65
C GLN A 124 9.73 -11.47 -6.48
N ARG A 125 9.73 -12.73 -6.02
CA ARG A 125 10.33 -13.87 -6.73
C ARG A 125 9.60 -14.22 -8.03
N THR A 126 8.32 -13.88 -8.13
CA THR A 126 7.45 -14.27 -9.26
C THR A 126 7.08 -13.10 -10.18
N THR A 127 7.28 -11.85 -9.77
CA THR A 127 6.99 -10.66 -10.57
C THR A 127 7.91 -10.56 -11.79
N HIS A 128 7.33 -10.32 -12.96
CA HIS A 128 8.09 -10.09 -14.18
C HIS A 128 8.90 -8.79 -14.11
N PRO A 129 10.18 -8.76 -14.56
CA PRO A 129 11.03 -7.56 -14.48
C PRO A 129 10.48 -6.30 -15.16
N GLU A 130 9.59 -6.45 -16.15
CA GLU A 130 8.95 -5.33 -16.84
C GLU A 130 8.00 -4.52 -15.93
N HIS A 131 7.54 -5.09 -14.82
CA HIS A 131 6.79 -4.36 -13.80
C HIS A 131 7.73 -3.59 -12.88
N ALA A 132 8.52 -2.68 -13.47
CA ALA A 132 9.62 -2.00 -12.80
C ALA A 132 9.18 -1.26 -11.53
N PHE A 133 8.03 -0.57 -11.56
CA PHE A 133 7.51 0.14 -10.39
C PHE A 133 7.15 -0.79 -9.24
N LEU A 134 6.50 -1.93 -9.53
CA LEU A 134 6.20 -2.94 -8.53
C LEU A 134 7.49 -3.49 -7.92
N CYS A 135 8.46 -3.87 -8.76
CA CYS A 135 9.76 -4.36 -8.33
C CYS A 135 10.48 -3.36 -7.41
N ILE A 136 10.49 -2.07 -7.77
CA ILE A 136 11.09 -1.00 -6.94
C ILE A 136 10.42 -0.92 -5.57
N ASN A 137 9.08 -0.93 -5.51
CA ASN A 137 8.35 -0.85 -4.25
C ASN A 137 8.57 -2.07 -3.37
N LEU A 138 8.58 -3.28 -3.95
CA LEU A 138 8.87 -4.52 -3.23
C LEU A 138 10.28 -4.52 -2.66
N ASN A 139 11.28 -4.20 -3.49
CA ASN A 139 12.68 -4.14 -3.09
C ASN A 139 12.90 -3.13 -1.96
N SER A 140 12.33 -1.93 -2.09
CA SER A 140 12.42 -0.89 -1.07
C SER A 140 11.74 -1.31 0.23
N THR A 141 10.58 -1.95 0.15
CA THR A 141 9.87 -2.47 1.33
C THR A 141 10.72 -3.50 2.06
N LEU A 142 11.22 -4.51 1.35
CA LEU A 142 12.04 -5.57 1.94
C LEU A 142 13.36 -5.05 2.50
N PHE A 143 13.97 -4.05 1.86
CA PHE A 143 15.14 -3.36 2.37
C PHE A 143 14.85 -2.61 3.69
N ASN A 144 13.77 -1.83 3.74
CA ASN A 144 13.40 -1.09 4.96
C ASN A 144 13.11 -2.04 6.13
N LEU A 145 12.57 -3.23 5.83
CA LEU A 145 12.35 -4.30 6.81
C LEU A 145 13.64 -5.02 7.23
N GLY A 146 14.75 -4.84 6.52
CA GLY A 146 16.03 -5.49 6.81
C GLY A 146 16.12 -6.94 6.28
N LEU A 147 15.29 -7.28 5.29
CA LEU A 147 15.18 -8.63 4.73
C LEU A 147 15.99 -8.83 3.45
N THR A 148 16.46 -7.75 2.83
CA THR A 148 17.49 -7.82 1.81
C THR A 148 18.83 -7.48 2.45
N LYS A 149 19.79 -8.40 2.33
CA LYS A 149 21.20 -8.02 2.44
C LYS A 149 21.51 -7.14 1.24
N CYS A 150 22.23 -6.04 1.42
CA CYS A 150 22.83 -5.34 0.28
C CYS A 150 23.60 -6.37 -0.55
N ASN A 151 23.04 -6.80 -1.67
CA ASN A 151 23.87 -7.19 -2.79
C ASN A 151 24.45 -5.87 -3.27
N SER A 152 25.55 -5.46 -2.64
CA SER A 152 26.53 -4.58 -3.29
C SER A 152 26.67 -5.14 -4.70
N LEU A 153 26.26 -4.33 -5.68
CA LEU A 153 26.47 -4.59 -7.08
C LEU A 153 27.92 -5.03 -7.22
N VAL A 154 28.15 -6.33 -7.36
CA VAL A 154 29.42 -6.85 -7.81
C VAL A 154 29.44 -6.43 -9.27
N SER A 155 30.09 -5.29 -9.51
CA SER A 155 30.58 -4.91 -10.81
C SER A 155 31.59 -5.97 -11.25
N ASN A 156 31.10 -7.11 -11.73
CA ASN A 156 31.89 -7.99 -12.57
C ASN A 156 31.93 -7.36 -13.96
N ALA A 157 32.70 -6.27 -14.08
CA ALA A 157 33.33 -5.91 -15.33
C ALA A 157 34.59 -6.77 -15.44
N SER A 158 34.43 -7.94 -16.03
CA SER A 158 35.51 -8.80 -16.47
C SER A 158 35.09 -9.40 -17.79
N HIS A 159 35.41 -8.70 -18.89
CA HIS A 159 36.09 -9.23 -20.07
C HIS A 159 36.46 -8.07 -21.01
#